data_AF-A0A5A9PT47-F1
#
_entry.id   AF-A0A5A9PT47-F1
#
_cell.length_a   1.000
_cell.length_b   1.000
_cell.length_c   1.000
_cell.angle_alpha   90.00
_cell.angle_beta   90.00
_cell.angle_gamma   90.00
#
_symmetry.space_group_name_H-M   'P 1'
#
loop_
_entity.id
_entity.type
_entity.pdbx_description
1 polymer ?
#
loop_
_entity_poly.entity_id
_entity_poly.type
_entity_poly.pdbx_seq_one_letter_code
_entity_poly.pdbx_strand_id
1 'polypeptide(L)'
;MMFNGCVQHSSLRSCVYNRTLYNTMRVRLQVGLYVVYIVDWLSVFSSDQLLVLRLEDHAVNTTHSMHRIFSFLQLGALSEEKEREMISRPSSNSRRQSDRNIGPMRPVTQQLLHDFYSPFNQKLSEVLQDQSFLWNHRSS
;
A
#
# COMPACT_ATOMS: atom_id res chain seq x y z
N MET A 1 18.33 8.57 11.55
CA MET A 1 18.22 7.49 10.53
C MET A 1 18.83 7.99 9.23
N MET A 2 19.50 7.15 8.43
CA MET A 2 20.13 7.58 7.15
C MET A 2 19.14 8.26 6.20
N PHE A 3 17.89 7.83 6.19
CA PHE A 3 16.80 8.46 5.44
C PHE A 3 16.55 9.91 5.89
N ASN A 4 16.45 10.16 7.21
CA ASN A 4 16.26 11.51 7.75
C ASN A 4 17.44 12.44 7.40
N GLY A 5 18.67 11.92 7.40
CA GLY A 5 19.84 12.69 6.97
C GLY A 5 19.77 13.05 5.49
N CYS A 6 19.29 12.15 4.62
CA CYS A 6 19.11 12.46 3.21
C CYS A 6 18.09 13.58 2.99
N VAL A 7 16.91 13.52 3.62
CA VAL A 7 15.86 14.52 3.42
C VAL A 7 16.20 15.91 3.98
N GLN A 8 17.23 16.02 4.84
CA GLN A 8 17.76 17.31 5.28
C GLN A 8 18.60 18.02 4.21
N HIS A 9 19.19 17.27 3.28
CA HIS A 9 20.11 17.79 2.27
C HIS A 9 19.62 17.60 0.84
N SER A 10 18.48 16.95 0.64
CA SER A 10 17.94 16.60 -0.66
C SER A 10 16.41 16.51 -0.60
N SER A 11 15.76 16.56 -1.76
CA SER A 11 14.30 16.40 -1.80
C SER A 11 13.88 15.01 -1.34
N LEU A 12 12.68 14.91 -0.75
CA LEU A 12 12.07 13.62 -0.37
C LEU A 12 12.09 12.63 -1.54
N ARG A 13 11.67 13.08 -2.72
CA ARG A 13 11.69 12.30 -3.96
C ARG A 13 13.09 11.77 -4.28
N SER A 14 14.11 12.63 -4.25
CA SER A 14 15.51 12.23 -4.48
C SER A 14 15.97 11.12 -3.53
N CYS A 15 15.60 11.20 -2.25
CA CYS A 15 15.96 10.19 -1.25
C CYS A 15 15.23 8.86 -1.45
N VAL A 16 13.95 8.90 -1.81
CA VAL A 16 13.13 7.71 -2.05
C VAL A 16 13.60 6.92 -3.27
N TYR A 17 14.02 7.61 -4.34
CA TYR A 17 14.53 6.97 -5.57
C TYR A 17 16.04 6.65 -5.54
N ASN A 18 16.75 7.00 -4.47
CA ASN A 18 18.20 6.77 -4.38
C ASN A 18 18.51 5.28 -4.13
N ARG A 19 18.99 4.60 -5.18
CA ARG A 19 19.36 3.17 -5.13
C ARG A 19 20.54 2.87 -4.20
N THR A 20 21.47 3.81 -4.03
CA THR A 20 22.61 3.64 -3.12
C THR A 20 22.11 3.63 -1.67
N LEU A 21 21.33 4.65 -1.29
CA LEU A 21 20.71 4.71 0.03
C LEU A 21 19.84 3.48 0.30
N TYR A 22 19.05 3.05 -0.69
CA TYR A 22 18.25 1.83 -0.66
C TYR A 22 19.08 0.57 -0.33
N ASN A 23 20.22 0.37 -1.00
CA ASN A 23 21.06 -0.81 -0.81
C ASN A 23 21.80 -0.78 0.53
N THR A 24 22.08 0.41 1.08
CA THR A 24 22.77 0.57 2.36
C THR A 24 21.82 0.40 3.56
N MET A 25 20.53 0.71 3.40
CA MET A 25 19.55 0.57 4.49
C MET A 25 19.16 -0.90 4.72
N ARG A 26 19.26 -1.34 5.98
CA ARG A 26 18.86 -2.70 6.40
C ARG A 26 17.35 -2.95 6.28
N VAL A 27 16.54 -1.90 6.33
CA VAL A 27 15.08 -1.94 6.24
C VAL A 27 14.60 -1.09 5.06
N ARG A 28 13.61 -1.60 4.32
CA ARG A 28 13.13 -0.99 3.07
C ARG A 28 11.91 -0.10 3.28
N LEU A 29 11.99 0.86 4.20
CA LEU A 29 10.85 1.72 4.55
C LEU A 29 10.35 2.59 3.39
N GLN A 30 11.26 2.99 2.50
CA GLN A 30 10.94 3.80 1.32
C GLN A 30 9.89 3.16 0.40
N VAL A 31 9.79 1.83 0.36
CA VAL A 31 8.79 1.13 -0.48
C VAL A 31 7.37 1.45 -0.02
N GLY A 32 7.19 1.69 1.29
CA GLY A 32 5.90 2.07 1.87
C GLY A 32 5.54 3.54 1.70
N LEU A 33 6.41 4.37 1.12
CA LEU A 33 6.14 5.80 0.89
C LEU A 33 5.29 6.01 -0.37
N TYR A 34 4.12 5.37 -0.41
CA TYR A 34 3.26 5.27 -1.60
C TYR A 34 2.94 6.61 -2.23
N VAL A 35 2.70 7.64 -1.42
CA VAL A 35 2.35 8.98 -1.91
C VAL A 35 3.40 9.59 -2.85
N VAL A 36 4.69 9.30 -2.61
CA VAL A 36 5.78 9.80 -3.46
C VAL A 36 5.65 9.23 -4.86
N TYR A 37 5.35 7.93 -4.95
CA TYR A 37 5.16 7.26 -6.24
C TYR A 37 3.85 7.69 -6.88
N ILE A 38 2.74 7.66 -6.15
CA ILE A 38 1.40 7.98 -6.68
C ILE A 38 1.35 9.40 -7.26
N VAL A 39 1.97 10.38 -6.61
CA VAL A 39 2.05 11.76 -7.15
C VAL A 39 2.83 11.80 -8.47
N ASP A 40 3.93 11.06 -8.58
CA ASP A 40 4.68 10.94 -9.84
C ASP A 40 3.81 10.29 -10.94
N TRP A 41 3.06 9.22 -10.63
CA TRP A 41 2.14 8.59 -11.58
C TRP A 41 1.02 9.56 -12.03
N LEU A 42 0.41 10.29 -11.10
CA LEU A 42 -0.65 11.27 -11.37
C LEU A 42 -0.16 12.50 -12.16
N SER A 43 1.15 12.76 -12.18
CA SER A 43 1.72 13.82 -13.03
C SER A 43 1.72 13.47 -14.52
N VAL A 44 1.52 12.17 -14.85
CA VAL A 44 1.54 11.64 -16.22
C VAL A 44 0.19 11.07 -16.64
N PHE A 45 -0.49 10.37 -15.74
CA PHE A 45 -1.78 9.73 -15.96
C PHE A 45 -2.88 10.45 -15.20
N SER A 46 -4.07 10.55 -15.79
CA SER A 46 -5.22 11.09 -15.07
C SER A 46 -5.69 10.13 -13.98
N SER A 47 -6.33 10.67 -12.94
CA SER A 47 -6.74 9.88 -11.77
C SER A 47 -7.72 8.76 -12.09
N ASP A 48 -8.56 8.93 -13.11
CA ASP A 48 -9.51 7.91 -13.60
C ASP A 48 -8.82 6.75 -14.33
N GLN A 49 -7.52 6.87 -14.66
CA GLN A 49 -6.71 5.79 -15.22
C GLN A 49 -5.92 5.00 -14.15
N LEU A 50 -6.09 5.33 -12.87
CA LEU A 50 -5.41 4.66 -11.76
C LEU A 50 -6.43 4.16 -10.73
N LEU A 51 -6.45 2.84 -10.52
CA LEU A 51 -7.21 2.22 -9.45
C LEU A 51 -6.26 1.82 -8.31
N VAL A 52 -6.42 2.45 -7.14
CA VAL A 52 -5.70 2.08 -5.92
C VAL A 52 -6.65 1.30 -5.00
N LEU A 53 -6.26 0.08 -4.62
CA LEU A 53 -7.04 -0.81 -3.77
C LEU A 53 -6.26 -1.14 -2.50
N ARG A 54 -6.98 -1.21 -1.38
CA ARG A 54 -6.44 -1.69 -0.10
C ARG A 54 -6.59 -3.21 -0.02
N LEU A 55 -5.50 -3.88 0.34
CA LEU A 55 -5.47 -5.33 0.43
C LEU A 55 -6.35 -5.83 1.59
N GLU A 56 -6.44 -5.07 2.68
CA GLU A 56 -7.26 -5.39 3.84
C GLU A 56 -8.76 -5.41 3.46
N ASP A 57 -9.21 -4.41 2.70
CA ASP A 57 -10.59 -4.35 2.23
C ASP A 57 -10.88 -5.47 1.22
N HIS A 58 -9.92 -5.77 0.35
CA HIS A 58 -10.00 -6.91 -0.57
C HIS A 58 -10.11 -8.24 0.17
N ALA A 59 -9.35 -8.44 1.23
CA ALA A 59 -9.39 -9.67 2.03
C ALA A 59 -10.72 -9.81 2.80
N VAL A 60 -11.32 -8.70 3.25
CA VAL A 60 -12.63 -8.69 3.93
C VAL A 60 -13.78 -8.90 2.95
N ASN A 61 -13.71 -8.28 1.77
CA ASN A 61 -14.76 -8.37 0.76
C ASN A 61 -14.17 -8.43 -0.66
N THR A 62 -13.74 -9.64 -1.03
CA THR A 62 -13.18 -9.94 -2.36
C THR A 62 -14.18 -9.59 -3.46
N THR A 63 -15.46 -9.94 -3.28
CA THR A 63 -16.55 -9.65 -4.23
C THR A 63 -16.56 -8.18 -4.61
N HIS A 64 -16.69 -7.29 -3.62
CA HIS A 64 -16.79 -5.86 -3.85
C HIS A 64 -15.56 -5.31 -4.59
N SER A 65 -14.37 -5.74 -4.18
CA SER A 65 -13.13 -5.30 -4.82
C SER A 65 -13.02 -5.79 -6.27
N MET A 66 -13.47 -7.02 -6.56
CA MET A 66 -13.48 -7.55 -7.93
C MET A 66 -14.47 -6.80 -8.83
N HIS A 67 -15.65 -6.43 -8.32
CA HIS A 67 -16.58 -5.57 -9.06
C HIS A 67 -15.97 -4.21 -9.41
N ARG A 68 -15.25 -3.59 -8.45
CA ARG A 68 -14.52 -2.34 -8.71
C ARG A 68 -13.45 -2.52 -9.80
N ILE A 69 -12.69 -3.61 -9.77
CA ILE A 69 -11.68 -3.93 -10.79
C ILE A 69 -12.34 -4.10 -12.17
N PHE A 70 -13.43 -4.87 -12.25
CA PHE A 70 -14.14 -5.10 -13.51
C PHE A 70 -14.70 -3.80 -14.09
N SER A 71 -15.32 -2.97 -13.26
CA SER A 71 -15.83 -1.67 -13.67
C SER A 71 -14.72 -0.74 -14.16
N PHE A 72 -13.60 -0.66 -13.43
CA PHE A 72 -12.44 0.15 -13.81
C PHE A 72 -11.82 -0.28 -15.14
N LEU A 73 -11.67 -1.60 -15.35
CA LEU A 73 -11.17 -2.17 -16.60
C LEU A 73 -12.22 -2.17 -17.73
N GLN A 74 -13.42 -1.65 -17.47
CA GLN A 74 -14.55 -1.64 -18.41
C GLN A 74 -14.88 -3.05 -18.95
N LEU A 75 -14.75 -4.05 -18.07
CA LEU A 75 -15.19 -5.41 -18.35
C LEU A 75 -16.70 -5.50 -18.16
N GLY A 76 -17.35 -6.38 -18.93
CA GLY A 76 -18.77 -6.70 -18.75
C GLY A 76 -19.07 -7.21 -17.34
N ALA A 77 -20.35 -7.18 -16.95
CA ALA A 77 -20.78 -7.59 -15.62
C ALA A 77 -20.31 -9.00 -15.25
N LEU A 78 -19.95 -9.17 -13.97
CA LEU A 78 -19.53 -10.44 -13.43
C LEU A 78 -20.74 -11.36 -13.25
N SER A 79 -20.74 -12.52 -13.92
CA SER A 79 -21.77 -13.53 -13.65
C SER A 79 -21.56 -14.14 -12.27
N GLU A 80 -22.64 -14.55 -11.60
CA GLU A 80 -22.59 -15.18 -10.28
C GLU A 80 -21.65 -16.40 -10.25
N GLU A 81 -21.63 -17.17 -11.34
CA GLU A 81 -20.76 -18.34 -11.47
C GLU A 81 -19.27 -17.97 -11.45
N LYS A 82 -18.87 -16.99 -12.27
CA LYS A 82 -17.48 -16.50 -12.33
C LYS A 82 -17.07 -15.82 -11.03
N GLU A 83 -17.99 -15.11 -10.40
CA GLU A 83 -17.77 -14.51 -9.09
C GLU A 83 -17.46 -15.57 -8.04
N ARG A 84 -18.31 -16.61 -7.92
CA ARG A 84 -18.08 -17.72 -6.99
C ARG A 84 -16.77 -18.44 -7.27
N GLU A 85 -16.46 -18.69 -8.55
CA GLU A 85 -15.20 -19.31 -8.95
C GLU A 85 -14.00 -18.49 -8.46
N MET A 86 -14.01 -17.18 -8.68
CA MET A 86 -12.90 -16.30 -8.27
C MET A 86 -12.74 -16.21 -6.74
N ILE A 87 -13.83 -16.12 -6.00
CA ILE A 87 -13.79 -16.05 -4.53
C ILE A 87 -13.30 -17.38 -3.93
N SER A 88 -13.64 -18.50 -4.58
CA SER A 88 -13.22 -19.83 -4.11
C SER A 88 -11.73 -20.11 -4.29
N ARG A 89 -11.04 -19.32 -5.13
CA ARG A 89 -9.60 -19.52 -5.39
C ARG A 89 -8.79 -19.14 -4.15
N PRO A 90 -7.87 -20.01 -3.71
CA PRO A 90 -7.02 -19.71 -2.57
C PRO A 90 -6.11 -18.51 -2.87
N SER A 91 -5.84 -17.70 -1.85
CA SER A 91 -4.91 -16.58 -1.96
C SER A 91 -3.52 -17.06 -2.39
N SER A 92 -3.05 -16.55 -3.53
CA SER A 92 -1.66 -16.73 -3.97
C SER A 92 -0.73 -15.80 -3.18
N ASN A 93 0.57 -16.13 -3.12
CA ASN A 93 1.58 -15.36 -2.37
C ASN A 93 1.25 -15.18 -0.87
N SER A 94 0.50 -16.13 -0.31
CA SER A 94 0.21 -16.13 1.12
C SER A 94 1.51 -16.26 1.93
N ARG A 95 1.54 -15.59 3.09
CA ARG A 95 2.69 -15.57 4.00
C ARG A 95 3.13 -17.00 4.33
N ARG A 96 4.42 -17.29 4.15
CA ARG A 96 5.01 -18.61 4.42
C ARG A 96 4.80 -18.99 5.88
N GLN A 97 4.69 -20.28 6.16
CA GLN A 97 4.46 -20.76 7.53
C GLN A 97 5.59 -20.32 8.49
N SER A 98 6.85 -20.33 8.03
CA SER A 98 8.00 -19.82 8.79
C SER A 98 7.81 -18.38 9.25
N ASP A 99 7.23 -17.54 8.39
CA ASP A 99 7.07 -16.12 8.66
C ASP A 99 5.93 -15.90 9.65
N ARG A 100 4.87 -16.74 9.61
CA ARG A 100 3.77 -16.70 10.58
C ARG A 100 4.26 -17.00 12.00
N ASN A 101 5.22 -17.91 12.12
CA ASN A 101 5.77 -18.35 13.41
C ASN A 101 6.65 -17.29 14.10
N ILE A 102 7.04 -16.22 13.41
CA ILE A 102 7.83 -15.11 13.99
C ILE A 102 7.02 -14.33 15.04
N GLY A 103 5.69 -14.47 15.03
CA GLY A 103 4.80 -13.78 15.95
C GLY A 103 4.49 -12.33 15.53
N PRO A 104 3.71 -11.60 16.35
CA PRO A 104 3.35 -10.22 16.07
C PRO A 104 4.56 -9.29 16.21
N MET A 105 4.47 -8.15 15.53
CA MET A 105 5.46 -7.08 15.68
C MET A 105 5.47 -6.56 17.13
N ARG A 106 6.66 -6.24 17.65
CA ARG A 106 6.78 -5.60 18.97
C ARG A 106 6.03 -4.27 18.98
N PRO A 107 5.28 -3.92 20.06
CA PRO A 107 4.51 -2.67 20.12
C PRO A 107 5.35 -1.41 19.87
N VAL A 108 6.58 -1.38 20.41
CA VAL A 108 7.52 -0.26 20.20
C VAL A 108 7.90 -0.11 18.72
N THR A 109 8.15 -1.22 18.03
CA THR A 109 8.45 -1.19 16.58
C THR A 109 7.23 -0.74 15.79
N GLN A 110 6.03 -1.22 16.14
CA GLN A 110 4.79 -0.80 15.49
C GLN A 110 4.56 0.70 15.64
N GLN A 111 4.75 1.26 16.84
CA GLN A 111 4.61 2.69 17.09
C GLN A 111 5.62 3.51 16.27
N LEU A 112 6.90 3.08 16.24
CA LEU A 112 7.93 3.76 15.45
C LEU A 112 7.59 3.80 13.95
N LEU A 113 7.05 2.70 13.42
CA LEU A 113 6.63 2.64 12.02
C LEU A 113 5.38 3.48 11.77
N HIS A 114 4.41 3.45 12.69
CA HIS A 114 3.22 4.30 12.61
C HIS A 114 3.61 5.77 12.55
N ASP A 115 4.46 6.23 13.48
CA ASP A 115 4.90 7.63 13.54
C ASP A 115 5.68 8.04 12.29
N PHE A 116 6.50 7.12 11.76
CA PHE A 116 7.23 7.35 10.51
C PHE A 116 6.30 7.50 9.30
N TYR A 117 5.30 6.62 9.15
CA TYR A 117 4.41 6.62 7.97
C TYR A 117 3.26 7.62 8.06
N SER A 118 2.84 8.00 9.28
CA SER A 118 1.68 8.87 9.52
C SER A 118 1.59 10.12 8.62
N PRO A 119 2.63 10.98 8.50
CA PRO A 119 2.55 12.17 7.65
C PRO A 119 2.39 11.81 6.15
N PHE A 120 2.95 10.69 5.71
CA PHE A 120 2.84 10.24 4.32
C PHE A 120 1.48 9.61 4.02
N ASN A 121 0.91 8.86 4.98
CA ASN A 121 -0.43 8.29 4.90
C ASN A 121 -1.50 9.38 4.92
N GLN A 122 -1.32 10.41 5.74
CA GLN A 122 -2.17 11.61 5.69
C GLN A 122 -2.15 12.22 4.29
N LYS A 123 -0.96 12.46 3.73
CA LYS A 123 -0.88 13.03 2.38
C LYS A 123 -1.47 12.11 1.31
N LEU A 124 -1.28 10.80 1.44
CA LEU A 124 -1.87 9.81 0.54
C LEU A 124 -3.40 9.87 0.56
N SER A 125 -4.00 9.96 1.75
CA SER A 125 -5.45 10.04 1.92
C SER A 125 -6.04 11.30 1.27
N GLU A 126 -5.32 12.43 1.34
CA GLU A 126 -5.71 13.67 0.67
C GLU A 126 -5.63 13.55 -0.85
N VAL A 127 -4.53 12.98 -1.36
CA VAL A 127 -4.29 12.81 -2.81
C VAL A 127 -5.31 11.85 -3.43
N LEU A 128 -5.63 10.74 -2.74
CA LEU A 128 -6.60 9.76 -3.20
C LEU A 128 -8.04 10.13 -2.83
N GLN A 129 -8.24 11.18 -2.04
CA GLN A 129 -9.54 11.57 -1.47
C GLN A 129 -10.24 10.42 -0.72
N ASP A 130 -9.45 9.59 -0.03
CA ASP A 130 -9.92 8.39 0.65
C ASP A 130 -9.25 8.28 2.03
N GLN A 131 -10.05 8.55 3.07
CA GLN A 131 -9.61 8.56 4.47
C GLN A 131 -9.21 7.18 4.99
N SER A 132 -9.57 6.10 4.28
CA SER A 132 -9.22 4.75 4.67
C SER A 132 -7.71 4.48 4.56
N PHE A 133 -7.00 5.27 3.74
CA PHE A 133 -5.54 5.30 3.65
C PHE A 133 -4.84 6.05 4.80
N LEU A 134 -5.57 6.49 5.83
CA LEU A 134 -4.93 6.90 7.08
C LEU A 134 -4.42 5.71 7.89
N TRP A 135 -4.97 4.49 7.66
CA TRP A 135 -4.70 3.29 8.45
C TRP A 135 -4.86 3.51 9.97
N ASN A 136 -5.82 4.37 10.37
CA ASN A 136 -6.12 4.65 11.78
C ASN A 136 -6.75 3.46 12.52
N HIS A 137 -7.10 2.40 11.80
CA HIS A 137 -7.56 1.16 12.41
C HIS A 137 -6.38 0.49 13.12
N ARG A 138 -6.37 0.61 14.45
CA ARG A 138 -5.60 -0.29 15.32
C ARG A 138 -5.97 -1.71 14.90
N SER A 139 -5.03 -2.40 14.28
CA SER A 139 -5.16 -3.83 14.03
C SER A 139 -5.26 -4.47 15.42
N SER A 140 -6.47 -4.87 15.81
CA SER A 140 -6.69 -5.72 16.97
C SER A 140 -6.05 -7.10 16.77
#